data_AF-K1U573-F1
#
_entry.id   AF-K1U573-F1
#
_cell.length_a   1.000
_cell.length_b   1.000
_cell.length_c   1.000
_cell.angle_alpha   90.00
_cell.angle_beta   90.00
_cell.angle_gamma   90.00
#
_symmetry.space_group_name_H-M   'P 1'
#
loop_
_entity.id
_entity.type
_entity.pdbx_description
1 polymer ?
#
loop_
_entity_poly.entity_id
_entity_poly.type
_entity_poly.pdbx_seq_one_letter_code
_entity_poly.pdbx_strand_id
1 'polypeptide(L)'
;MIRKILSLFLILVAVGAGLCSAQTAGKKYYLVGGLFFEGMPPGVGSDNVAAFIIHEDGARHEVTELRLRKGIVLSEEVREYATPADEVPGAEAFLMSYRGGTGKKLPIGGAVQTLKKEEWIGKAFPEFKVKDIEGQEWSKADVTGRPMVLNFWYTGCGPCIR
;
A
#
# COMPACT_ATOMS: atom_id res chain seq x y z
N MET A 1 -50.57 14.82 -15.31
CA MET A 1 -49.18 14.67 -15.83
C MET A 1 -48.09 14.87 -14.79
N ILE A 2 -48.33 15.63 -13.71
CA ILE A 2 -47.34 15.88 -12.62
C ILE A 2 -46.96 14.62 -11.80
N ARG A 3 -47.88 13.65 -11.62
CA ARG A 3 -47.61 12.41 -10.87
C ARG A 3 -46.59 11.46 -11.53
N LYS A 4 -46.47 11.45 -12.86
CA LYS A 4 -45.48 10.59 -13.56
C LYS A 4 -44.07 11.18 -13.55
N ILE A 5 -43.94 12.51 -13.47
CA ILE A 5 -42.65 13.21 -13.39
C ILE A 5 -42.04 13.06 -11.98
N LEU A 6 -42.88 13.05 -10.94
CA LEU A 6 -42.42 12.84 -9.56
C LEU A 6 -41.85 11.42 -9.33
N SER A 7 -42.47 10.40 -9.93
CA SER A 7 -41.94 9.01 -9.87
C SER A 7 -40.65 8.82 -10.64
N LEU A 8 -40.43 9.55 -11.74
CA LEU A 8 -39.19 9.45 -12.51
C LEU A 8 -38.01 10.10 -11.76
N PHE A 9 -38.26 11.18 -11.01
CA PHE A 9 -37.26 11.82 -10.16
C PHE A 9 -36.86 10.94 -8.96
N LEU A 10 -37.81 10.21 -8.36
CA LEU A 10 -37.52 9.30 -7.24
C LEU A 10 -36.66 8.10 -7.64
N ILE A 11 -36.75 7.63 -8.90
CA ILE A 11 -35.91 6.54 -9.40
C ILE A 11 -34.49 7.04 -9.72
N LEU A 12 -34.31 8.28 -10.17
CA LEU A 12 -32.96 8.84 -10.41
C LEU A 12 -32.16 9.09 -9.13
N VAL A 13 -32.83 9.39 -8.01
CA VAL A 13 -32.14 9.57 -6.72
C VAL A 13 -31.66 8.23 -6.14
N ALA A 14 -32.31 7.11 -6.46
CA ALA A 14 -31.91 5.78 -6.01
C ALA A 14 -30.67 5.23 -6.75
N VAL A 15 -30.36 5.74 -7.95
CA VAL A 15 -29.14 5.36 -8.71
C VAL A 15 -27.96 6.29 -8.41
N GLY A 16 -28.22 7.51 -7.90
CA GLY A 16 -27.19 8.47 -7.48
C GLY A 16 -26.56 8.19 -6.11
N ALA A 17 -27.16 7.31 -5.30
CA ALA A 17 -26.51 6.70 -4.14
C ALA A 17 -25.73 5.44 -4.55
N GLY A 18 -25.20 5.44 -5.78
CA GLY A 18 -24.26 4.45 -6.26
C GLY A 18 -23.10 4.37 -5.28
N LEU A 19 -23.18 3.36 -4.41
CA LEU A 19 -22.08 2.68 -3.78
C LEU A 19 -20.90 3.61 -3.56
N CYS A 20 -21.10 4.63 -2.71
CA CYS A 20 -20.03 4.95 -1.79
C CYS A 20 -19.93 3.72 -0.88
N SER A 21 -19.30 2.66 -1.40
CA SER A 21 -18.54 1.76 -0.57
C SER A 21 -17.48 2.67 0.04
N ALA A 22 -17.88 3.36 1.11
CA ALA A 22 -17.02 3.51 2.26
C ALA A 22 -16.66 2.07 2.61
N GLN A 23 -15.66 1.52 1.91
CA GLN A 23 -14.93 0.37 2.38
C GLN A 23 -14.47 0.83 3.75
N THR A 24 -15.17 0.40 4.81
CA THR A 24 -14.51 0.13 6.07
C THR A 24 -13.29 -0.67 5.66
N ALA A 25 -12.13 -0.01 5.61
CA ALA A 25 -10.89 -0.65 5.26
C ALA A 25 -10.74 -1.74 6.31
N GLY A 26 -11.11 -2.97 5.96
CA GLY A 26 -11.04 -4.09 6.87
C GLY A 26 -9.63 -4.17 7.42
N LYS A 27 -9.49 -4.61 8.66
CA LYS A 27 -8.17 -4.83 9.26
C LYS A 27 -7.33 -5.64 8.28
N LYS A 28 -6.17 -5.11 7.90
CA LYS A 28 -5.26 -5.78 6.98
C LYS A 28 -4.18 -6.45 7.78
N TYR A 29 -4.10 -7.77 7.70
CA TYR A 29 -3.08 -8.54 8.40
C TYR A 29 -1.89 -8.86 7.49
N TYR A 30 -0.71 -8.91 8.09
CA TYR A 30 0.54 -9.36 7.49
C TYR A 30 1.10 -10.54 8.27
N LEU A 31 1.77 -11.47 7.59
CA LEU A 31 2.42 -12.64 8.20
C LEU A 31 3.93 -12.53 8.01
N VAL A 32 4.70 -12.50 9.10
CA VAL A 32 6.17 -12.40 9.04
C VAL A 32 6.78 -13.40 9.99
N GLY A 33 7.50 -14.39 9.45
CA GLY A 33 8.16 -15.40 10.27
C GLY A 33 7.21 -16.20 11.18
N GLY A 34 5.96 -16.40 10.75
CA GLY A 34 4.93 -17.09 11.54
C GLY A 34 4.16 -16.21 12.53
N LEU A 35 4.46 -14.91 12.59
CA LEU A 35 3.75 -13.94 13.44
C LEU A 35 2.81 -13.07 12.61
N PHE A 36 1.62 -12.80 13.14
CA PHE A 36 0.66 -11.90 12.50
C PHE A 36 0.84 -10.46 12.98
N PHE A 37 0.51 -9.51 12.13
CA PHE A 37 0.54 -8.08 12.44
C PHE A 37 -0.66 -7.39 11.80
N GLU A 38 -1.43 -6.64 12.59
CA GLU A 38 -2.42 -5.69 12.08
C GLU A 38 -1.69 -4.47 11.51
N GLY A 39 -1.67 -4.34 10.18
CA GLY A 39 -0.87 -3.34 9.49
C GLY A 39 0.59 -3.75 9.26
N MET A 40 1.33 -2.89 8.56
CA MET A 40 2.74 -3.14 8.24
C MET A 40 3.59 -3.10 9.52
N PRO A 41 4.41 -4.13 9.84
CA PRO A 41 5.27 -4.09 11.01
C PRO A 41 6.31 -2.96 10.91
N PRO A 42 6.65 -2.27 12.02
CA PRO A 42 7.69 -1.24 12.01
C PRO A 42 9.02 -1.77 11.48
N GLY A 43 9.68 -0.99 10.63
CA GLY A 43 10.98 -1.36 10.04
C GLY A 43 10.94 -2.44 8.96
N VAL A 44 9.76 -2.99 8.62
CA VAL A 44 9.60 -3.94 7.50
C VAL A 44 9.13 -3.19 6.25
N GLY A 45 9.80 -3.42 5.13
CA GLY A 45 9.52 -2.72 3.87
C GLY A 45 10.22 -3.34 2.66
N SER A 46 10.16 -2.65 1.51
CA SER A 46 10.74 -3.14 0.24
C SER A 46 12.22 -3.52 0.33
N ASP A 47 12.96 -2.86 1.23
CA ASP A 47 14.41 -2.98 1.30
C ASP A 47 14.82 -4.31 1.95
N ASN A 48 13.99 -4.84 2.85
CA ASN A 48 14.26 -6.08 3.58
C ASN A 48 13.30 -7.23 3.27
N VAL A 49 12.25 -7.00 2.47
CA VAL A 49 11.35 -8.06 1.98
C VAL A 49 11.88 -8.65 0.66
N ALA A 50 12.04 -9.97 0.63
CA ALA A 50 12.46 -10.74 -0.53
C ALA A 50 11.28 -11.26 -1.37
N ALA A 51 10.10 -11.46 -0.78
CA ALA A 51 8.91 -11.86 -1.53
C ALA A 51 7.61 -11.46 -0.79
N PHE A 52 6.57 -11.20 -1.57
CA PHE A 52 5.19 -11.09 -1.11
C PHE A 52 4.46 -12.37 -1.51
N ILE A 53 3.81 -13.03 -0.55
CA ILE A 53 3.11 -14.29 -0.77
C ILE A 53 1.70 -14.15 -0.20
N ILE A 54 0.68 -14.45 -0.99
CA ILE A 54 -0.71 -14.42 -0.54
C ILE A 54 -1.10 -15.82 -0.05
N HIS A 55 -1.64 -15.89 1.16
CA HIS A 55 -2.33 -17.07 1.66
C HIS A 55 -3.82 -16.75 1.77
N GLU A 56 -4.66 -17.68 1.34
CA GLU A 56 -6.12 -17.55 1.37
C GLU A 56 -6.70 -18.77 2.06
N ASP A 57 -7.75 -18.58 2.87
CA ASP A 57 -8.52 -19.69 3.45
C ASP A 57 -9.77 -20.02 2.62
N GLY A 58 -10.51 -21.07 3.00
CA GLY A 58 -11.74 -21.45 2.29
C GLY A 58 -12.88 -20.43 2.40
N ALA A 59 -12.78 -19.47 3.32
CA ALA A 59 -13.75 -18.40 3.53
C ALA A 59 -13.34 -17.08 2.86
N ARG A 60 -12.27 -17.11 2.04
CA ARG A 60 -11.71 -15.96 1.30
C ARG A 60 -11.12 -14.87 2.20
N HIS A 61 -10.73 -15.21 3.41
CA HIS A 61 -9.81 -14.36 4.17
C HIS A 61 -8.44 -14.48 3.54
N GLU A 62 -7.71 -13.37 3.47
CA GLU A 62 -6.36 -13.33 2.91
C GLU A 62 -5.37 -12.71 3.91
N VAL A 63 -4.15 -13.24 3.91
CA VAL A 63 -3.00 -12.61 4.57
C VAL A 63 -1.84 -12.50 3.60
N THR A 64 -1.12 -11.38 3.66
CA THR A 64 0.11 -11.20 2.88
C THR A 64 1.31 -11.58 3.75
N GLU A 65 1.98 -12.67 3.42
CA GLU A 65 3.29 -12.99 3.98
C GLU A 65 4.36 -12.06 3.40
N LEU A 66 5.12 -11.43 4.29
CA LEU A 66 6.33 -10.67 3.97
C LEU A 66 7.54 -11.55 4.26
N ARG A 67 8.07 -12.21 3.23
CA ARG A 67 9.24 -13.07 3.39
C ARG A 67 10.50 -12.21 3.42
N LEU A 68 11.14 -12.11 4.58
CA LEU A 68 12.34 -11.29 4.75
C LEU A 68 13.53 -11.87 3.96
N ARG A 69 14.46 -11.00 3.56
CA ARG A 69 15.76 -11.39 2.97
C ARG A 69 16.55 -12.24 3.97
N LYS A 70 17.38 -13.15 3.44
CA LYS A 70 18.23 -14.02 4.26
C LYS A 70 19.09 -13.19 5.22
N GLY A 71 19.07 -13.54 6.50
CA GLY A 71 19.83 -12.86 7.55
C GLY A 71 19.10 -11.68 8.22
N ILE A 72 17.94 -11.26 7.70
CA ILE A 72 17.09 -10.28 8.37
C ILE A 72 16.10 -11.01 9.28
N VAL A 73 16.05 -10.59 10.54
CA VAL A 73 15.10 -11.05 11.55
C VAL A 73 14.39 -9.83 12.16
N LEU A 74 13.16 -10.03 12.64
CA LEU A 74 12.44 -9.00 13.39
C LEU A 74 13.12 -8.77 14.75
N SER A 75 13.24 -7.51 15.17
CA SER A 75 13.66 -7.18 16.53
C SER A 75 12.65 -7.67 17.56
N GLU A 76 13.07 -7.88 18.81
CA GLU A 76 12.15 -8.29 19.88
C GLU A 76 11.03 -7.27 20.09
N GLU A 77 11.36 -5.97 20.10
CA GLU A 77 10.39 -4.88 20.17
C GLU A 77 9.31 -4.98 19.08
N VAL A 78 9.69 -5.28 17.83
CA VAL A 78 8.69 -5.46 16.75
C VAL A 78 7.83 -6.70 16.99
N ARG A 79 8.41 -7.79 17.52
CA ARG A 79 7.67 -9.03 17.81
C ARG A 79 6.62 -8.85 18.91
N GLU A 80 6.81 -7.92 19.85
CA GLU A 80 5.83 -7.61 20.90
C GLU A 80 4.52 -7.04 20.34
N TYR A 81 4.55 -6.41 19.17
CA TYR A 81 3.35 -5.93 18.47
C TYR A 81 2.63 -7.01 17.64
N ALA A 82 3.05 -8.27 17.74
CA ALA A 82 2.40 -9.35 17.01
C ALA A 82 0.95 -9.54 17.48
N THR A 83 0.03 -9.58 16.53
CA THR A 83 -1.37 -9.91 16.78
C THR A 83 -1.47 -11.41 17.10
N PRO A 84 -2.12 -11.78 18.22
CA PRO A 84 -2.41 -13.18 18.54
C PRO A 84 -3.16 -13.88 17.41
N ALA A 85 -2.83 -15.15 17.14
CA ALA A 85 -3.41 -15.88 16.01
C ALA A 85 -4.92 -16.10 16.15
N ASP A 86 -5.45 -16.19 17.36
CA ASP A 86 -6.87 -16.32 17.66
C ASP A 86 -7.68 -15.03 17.38
N GLU A 87 -7.01 -13.89 17.25
CA GLU A 87 -7.62 -12.61 16.84
C GLU A 87 -7.65 -12.41 15.31
N VAL A 88 -6.99 -13.30 14.55
CA VAL A 88 -6.86 -13.20 13.09
C VAL A 88 -7.78 -14.21 12.39
N PRO A 89 -8.83 -13.75 11.67
CA PRO A 89 -9.67 -14.64 10.89
C PRO A 89 -8.85 -15.44 9.87
N GLY A 90 -9.01 -16.77 9.87
CA GLY A 90 -8.29 -17.67 8.95
C GLY A 90 -6.86 -18.03 9.38
N ALA A 91 -6.38 -17.59 10.56
CA ALA A 91 -5.01 -17.77 11.00
C ALA A 91 -4.47 -19.20 10.90
N GLU A 92 -5.26 -20.20 11.31
CA GLU A 92 -4.83 -21.60 11.28
C GLU A 92 -4.53 -22.06 9.84
N ALA A 93 -5.43 -21.73 8.89
CA ALA A 93 -5.23 -22.06 7.48
C ALA A 93 -4.01 -21.32 6.90
N PHE A 94 -3.80 -20.07 7.29
CA PHE A 94 -2.62 -19.30 6.88
C PHE A 94 -1.32 -19.91 7.40
N LEU A 95 -1.28 -20.31 8.67
CA LEU A 95 -0.10 -20.95 9.27
C LEU A 95 0.17 -22.32 8.63
N MET A 96 -0.86 -23.10 8.32
CA MET A 96 -0.71 -24.34 7.55
C MET A 96 -0.12 -24.08 6.16
N SER A 97 -0.66 -23.09 5.44
CA SER A 97 -0.15 -22.72 4.11
C SER A 97 1.27 -22.15 4.15
N TYR A 98 1.61 -21.35 5.17
CA TYR A 98 2.94 -20.82 5.42
C TYR A 98 3.95 -21.94 5.66
N ARG A 99 3.66 -22.85 6.59
CA ARG A 99 4.52 -24.02 6.89
C ARG A 99 4.68 -24.94 5.69
N GLY A 100 3.60 -25.12 4.91
CA GLY A 100 3.60 -25.93 3.69
C GLY A 100 4.21 -25.23 2.47
N GLY A 101 4.48 -23.92 2.53
CA GLY A 101 4.98 -23.14 1.40
C GLY A 101 4.01 -23.08 0.21
N THR A 102 2.71 -23.22 0.44
CA THR A 102 1.68 -23.34 -0.61
C THR A 102 1.06 -22.00 -1.03
N GLY A 103 1.47 -20.90 -0.41
CA GLY A 103 0.97 -19.57 -0.74
C GLY A 103 1.34 -19.12 -2.16
N LYS A 104 0.52 -18.24 -2.72
CA LYS A 104 0.70 -17.67 -4.06
C LYS A 104 1.74 -16.55 -4.04
N LYS A 105 2.92 -16.80 -4.60
CA LYS A 105 3.96 -15.78 -4.79
C LYS A 105 3.48 -14.69 -5.76
N LEU A 106 3.57 -13.44 -5.35
CA LEU A 106 3.35 -12.30 -6.23
C LEU A 106 4.62 -11.96 -7.03
N PRO A 107 4.49 -11.55 -8.30
CA PRO A 107 5.63 -11.05 -9.07
C PRO A 107 6.16 -9.77 -8.42
N ILE A 108 7.45 -9.78 -8.05
CA ILE A 108 8.10 -8.67 -7.32
C ILE A 108 8.39 -7.45 -8.23
N GLY A 109 7.91 -7.47 -9.48
CA GLY A 109 8.18 -6.46 -10.51
C GLY A 109 7.71 -5.03 -10.18
N GLY A 110 6.94 -4.84 -9.12
CA GLY A 110 6.52 -3.50 -8.64
C GLY A 110 7.03 -3.13 -7.24
N ALA A 111 7.72 -4.02 -6.52
CA ALA A 111 8.09 -3.83 -5.11
C ALA A 111 9.59 -3.98 -4.81
N VAL A 112 10.40 -4.46 -5.76
CA VAL A 112 11.85 -4.26 -5.67
C VAL A 112 12.12 -2.81 -6.06
N GLN A 113 12.61 -1.99 -5.12
CA GLN A 113 13.32 -0.79 -5.50
C GLN A 113 14.56 -1.21 -6.30
N THR A 114 14.45 -1.23 -7.63
CA THR A 114 15.59 -1.42 -8.53
C THR A 114 16.54 -0.23 -8.49
N LEU A 115 16.05 0.90 -7.96
CA LEU A 115 16.81 2.10 -7.70
C LEU A 115 17.50 1.97 -6.34
N LYS A 116 18.83 1.84 -6.34
CA LYS A 116 19.63 2.00 -5.13
C LYS A 116 19.71 3.48 -4.81
N LYS A 117 18.95 3.92 -3.82
CA LYS A 117 18.85 5.33 -3.40
C LYS A 117 20.23 5.96 -3.16
N GLU A 118 21.13 5.21 -2.55
CA GLU A 118 22.50 5.62 -2.20
C GLU A 118 23.33 5.99 -3.44
N GLU A 119 23.04 5.38 -4.59
CA GLU A 119 23.72 5.72 -5.85
C GLU A 119 23.33 7.10 -6.40
N TRP A 120 22.26 7.71 -5.88
CA TRP A 120 21.72 9.00 -6.36
C TRP A 120 21.87 10.13 -5.35
N ILE A 121 22.03 9.83 -4.06
CA ILE A 121 22.26 10.85 -3.03
C ILE A 121 23.56 11.62 -3.32
N GLY A 122 23.49 12.95 -3.25
CA GLY A 122 24.64 13.83 -3.49
C GLY A 122 24.97 14.08 -4.97
N LYS A 123 24.33 13.36 -5.90
CA LYS A 123 24.43 13.70 -7.33
C LYS A 123 23.62 14.96 -7.64
N ALA A 124 24.07 15.71 -8.64
CA ALA A 124 23.31 16.83 -9.15
C ALA A 124 21.94 16.34 -9.66
N PHE A 125 20.89 17.09 -9.33
CA PHE A 125 19.57 16.81 -9.88
C PHE A 125 19.59 16.99 -11.41
N PRO A 126 18.93 16.11 -12.18
CA PRO A 126 18.88 16.19 -13.64
C PRO A 126 18.35 17.54 -14.14
N GLU A 127 18.71 17.90 -15.37
CA GLU A 127 18.08 19.04 -16.03
C GLU A 127 16.57 18.77 -16.21
N PHE A 128 15.76 19.80 -15.95
CA PHE A 128 14.31 19.73 -16.10
C PHE A 128 13.76 21.01 -16.69
N LYS A 129 12.62 20.87 -17.38
CA LYS A 129 11.76 21.96 -17.83
C LYS A 129 10.32 21.53 -17.67
N VAL A 130 9.57 22.23 -16.81
CA VAL A 130 8.17 21.89 -16.50
C VAL A 130 7.34 23.16 -16.53
N LYS A 131 6.13 23.09 -17.09
CA LYS A 131 5.16 24.18 -17.02
C LYS A 131 4.21 23.96 -15.86
N ASP A 132 3.95 25.00 -15.09
CA ASP A 132 2.94 24.97 -14.05
C ASP A 132 1.52 25.20 -14.59
N ILE A 133 0.55 25.28 -13.67
CA ILE A 133 -0.87 25.46 -13.99
C ILE A 133 -1.19 26.87 -14.55
N GLU A 134 -0.31 27.84 -14.33
CA GLU A 134 -0.42 29.21 -14.87
C GLU A 134 0.33 29.34 -16.21
N GLY A 135 1.06 28.30 -16.62
CA GLY A 135 1.82 28.25 -17.85
C GLY A 135 3.24 28.80 -17.73
N GLN A 136 3.69 29.17 -16.53
CA GLN A 136 5.08 29.56 -16.27
C GLN A 136 5.99 28.34 -16.41
N GLU A 137 7.10 28.51 -17.12
CA GLU A 137 8.13 27.48 -17.28
C GLU A 137 9.13 27.54 -16.14
N TRP A 138 9.38 26.39 -15.50
CA TRP A 138 10.31 26.19 -14.41
C TRP A 138 11.48 25.33 -14.87
N SER A 139 12.68 25.73 -14.49
CA SER A 139 13.93 25.05 -14.81
C SER A 139 14.87 24.97 -13.59
N LYS A 140 16.00 24.29 -13.77
CA LYS A 140 17.05 24.20 -12.75
C LYS A 140 17.64 25.56 -12.36
N ALA A 141 17.74 26.50 -13.31
CA ALA A 141 18.26 27.83 -13.03
C ALA A 141 17.42 28.56 -11.99
N ASP A 142 16.09 28.35 -12.02
CA ASP A 142 15.14 29.01 -11.13
C ASP A 142 15.25 28.51 -9.69
N VAL A 143 15.76 27.31 -9.46
CA VAL A 143 15.83 26.69 -8.12
C VAL A 143 17.25 26.63 -7.57
N THR A 144 18.25 27.03 -8.34
CA THR A 144 19.66 26.98 -7.94
C THR A 144 19.93 27.88 -6.72
N GLY A 145 20.72 27.38 -5.77
CA GLY A 145 21.09 28.10 -4.55
C GLY A 145 20.01 28.11 -3.46
N ARG A 146 18.85 27.47 -3.69
CA ARG A 146 17.77 27.31 -2.71
C ARG A 146 17.51 25.83 -2.45
N PRO A 147 17.28 25.40 -1.21
CA PRO A 147 16.75 24.06 -0.95
C PRO A 147 15.41 23.87 -1.69
N MET A 148 15.31 22.80 -2.47
CA MET A 148 14.11 22.45 -3.23
C MET A 148 13.57 21.10 -2.77
N VAL A 149 12.26 21.03 -2.53
CA VAL A 149 11.54 19.79 -2.22
C VAL A 149 10.61 19.47 -3.38
N LEU A 150 10.77 18.29 -3.99
CA LEU A 150 9.85 17.80 -5.01
C LEU A 150 8.80 16.92 -4.35
N ASN A 151 7.55 17.37 -4.40
CA ASN A 151 6.40 16.62 -3.92
C ASN A 151 5.66 15.96 -5.09
N PHE A 152 5.61 14.64 -5.11
CA PHE A 152 4.87 13.87 -6.12
C PHE A 152 3.57 13.35 -5.51
N TRP A 153 2.43 13.79 -6.04
CA TRP A 153 1.11 13.42 -5.54
C TRP A 153 0.10 13.33 -6.70
N TYR A 154 -1.09 12.81 -6.40
CA TYR A 154 -2.22 12.82 -7.34
C TYR A 154 -3.54 12.96 -6.58
N THR A 155 -4.60 13.39 -7.26
CA THR A 155 -5.88 13.80 -6.66
C THR A 155 -6.64 12.70 -5.92
N GLY A 156 -6.33 11.42 -6.15
CA GLY A 156 -6.91 10.28 -5.45
C GLY A 156 -5.99 9.65 -4.39
N CYS A 157 -4.84 10.27 -4.09
CA CYS A 157 -3.88 9.73 -3.14
C CYS A 157 -4.37 9.98 -1.70
N GLY A 158 -4.99 8.97 -1.08
CA GLY A 158 -5.47 9.07 0.30
C GLY A 158 -4.44 9.60 1.30
N PRO A 159 -3.21 9.02 1.35
CA PRO A 159 -2.13 9.51 2.22
C PRO A 159 -1.54 10.87 1.83
N CYS A 160 -1.74 11.37 0.62
CA CYS A 160 -1.21 12.68 0.21
C CYS A 160 -2.15 13.83 0.60
N ILE A 161 -3.43 13.52 0.85
CA ILE A 161 -4.49 14.50 1.13
C ILE A 161 -4.69 14.71 2.64
N ARG A 162 -4.37 13.71 3.45
CA ARG A 162 -4.56 13.72 4.91
C ARG A 162 -3.22 13.84 5.62
#